data_AF-R6QN98-F1
#
_entry.id   AF-R6QN98-F1
#
_cell.length_a   1.000
_cell.length_b   1.000
_cell.length_c   1.000
_cell.angle_alpha   90.00
_cell.angle_beta   90.00
_cell.angle_gamma   90.00
#
_symmetry.space_group_name_H-M   'P 1'
#
loop_
_entity.id
_entity.type
_entity.pdbx_description
1 polymer ?
#
loop_
_entity_poly.entity_id
_entity_poly.type
_entity_poly.pdbx_seq_one_letter_code
_entity_poly.pdbx_strand_id
1 'polypeptide(L)'
;MIIEEYSGVFFCLADESKDVIYNKLNKSGSISLYPDIFFRHPFAEGELNDPDIYDTAAELLRCHGSAHCVFLSLTDHSALRGIAESITSLLENAGCCASADNISPEAVNVLCDDLALSATMSASLKQLFTYYAACGNDVMKLINDTYKAFRLPAGNKKEGKEIYAGLYQHIMG
;
A
#
# COMPACT_ATOMS: atom_id res chain seq x y z
N MET A 1 6.90 -11.19 18.32
CA MET A 1 6.09 -11.08 17.09
C MET A 1 5.71 -12.47 16.61
N ILE A 2 4.45 -12.64 16.22
CA ILE A 2 3.96 -13.86 15.56
C ILE A 2 3.87 -13.54 14.07
N ILE A 3 4.27 -14.48 13.20
CA ILE A 3 4.13 -14.34 11.75
C ILE A 3 3.25 -15.48 11.26
N GLU A 4 2.16 -15.14 10.59
CA GLU A 4 1.29 -16.10 9.92
C GLU A 4 1.18 -15.80 8.43
N GLU A 5 1.10 -16.84 7.60
CA GLU A 5 0.99 -16.69 6.15
C GLU A 5 -0.40 -17.14 5.68
N TYR A 6 -1.07 -16.30 4.91
CA TYR A 6 -2.34 -16.60 4.26
C TYR A 6 -2.25 -16.20 2.79
N SER A 7 -2.48 -17.14 1.86
CA SER A 7 -2.42 -16.92 0.41
C SER A 7 -1.16 -16.14 -0.06
N GLY A 8 0.01 -16.39 0.53
CA GLY A 8 1.26 -15.67 0.17
C GLY A 8 1.37 -14.24 0.71
N VAL A 9 0.53 -13.86 1.68
CA VAL A 9 0.61 -12.61 2.44
C VAL A 9 1.00 -12.92 3.88
N PHE A 10 2.03 -12.25 4.37
CA PHE A 10 2.58 -12.40 5.72
C PHE A 10 1.94 -11.40 6.67
N PHE A 11 1.21 -11.91 7.66
CA PHE A 11 0.61 -11.14 8.75
C PHE A 11 1.53 -11.17 9.96
N CYS A 12 2.11 -10.03 10.27
CA CYS A 12 3.10 -9.85 11.33
C CYS A 12 2.43 -9.19 12.53
N LEU A 13 2.17 -9.98 13.57
CA LEU A 13 1.47 -9.54 14.77
C LEU A 13 2.46 -9.07 15.85
N ALA A 14 2.41 -7.78 16.16
CA ALA A 14 3.01 -7.22 17.35
C ALA A 14 2.13 -7.54 18.57
N ASP A 15 2.77 -7.92 19.67
CA ASP A 15 2.10 -8.24 20.93
C ASP A 15 1.81 -6.95 21.71
N GLU A 16 0.76 -6.23 21.28
CA GLU A 16 0.24 -5.05 21.95
C GLU A 16 -1.27 -5.19 22.17
N SER A 17 -1.80 -4.60 23.25
CA SER A 17 -3.24 -4.70 23.56
C SER A 17 -4.05 -3.61 22.85
N LYS A 18 -3.93 -3.52 21.51
CA LYS A 18 -4.67 -2.54 20.67
C LYS A 18 -4.89 -3.07 19.26
N ASP A 19 -5.98 -2.64 18.63
CA ASP A 19 -6.27 -2.95 17.23
C ASP A 19 -5.71 -1.85 16.33
N VAL A 20 -4.61 -2.13 15.63
CA VAL A 20 -3.91 -1.14 14.80
C VAL A 20 -3.19 -1.84 13.65
N ILE A 21 -3.11 -1.16 12.50
CA ILE A 21 -2.19 -1.52 11.42
C ILE A 21 -1.01 -0.55 11.45
N TYR A 22 0.21 -1.06 11.37
CA TYR A 22 1.41 -0.24 11.41
C TYR A 22 1.81 0.21 10.00
N ASN A 23 1.67 1.50 9.74
CA ASN A 23 2.11 2.15 8.51
C ASN A 23 3.54 2.71 8.62
N LYS A 24 4.15 2.59 9.81
CA LYS A 24 5.52 3.02 10.09
C LYS A 24 6.16 2.17 11.19
N LEU A 25 7.36 1.66 10.93
CA LEU A 25 8.14 0.87 11.89
C LEU A 25 9.48 1.57 12.13
N ASN A 26 9.86 1.76 13.39
CA ASN A 26 11.07 2.49 13.78
C ASN A 26 12.08 1.54 14.45
N LYS A 27 13.35 1.60 14.02
CA LYS A 27 14.45 0.84 14.64
C LYS A 27 15.00 1.60 15.85
N SER A 28 15.60 2.75 15.59
CA SER A 28 16.15 3.67 16.58
C SER A 28 16.50 4.99 15.89
N GLY A 29 16.39 6.12 16.61
CA GLY A 29 16.69 7.44 16.05
C GLY A 29 15.79 7.80 14.86
N SER A 30 16.40 8.11 13.71
CA SER A 30 15.72 8.56 12.48
C SER A 30 15.55 7.48 11.41
N ILE A 31 15.73 6.20 11.77
CA ILE A 31 15.61 5.08 10.83
C ILE A 31 14.21 4.47 10.91
N SER A 32 13.46 4.54 9.81
CA SER A 32 12.08 4.05 9.70
C SER A 32 11.86 3.24 8.42
N LEU A 33 10.97 2.25 8.50
CA LEU A 33 10.34 1.55 7.37
C LEU A 33 8.89 1.97 7.29
N TYR A 34 8.36 1.98 6.06
CA TYR A 34 6.97 2.30 5.78
C TYR A 34 6.35 1.11 5.06
N PRO A 35 5.68 0.20 5.79
CA PRO A 35 4.89 -0.83 5.16
C PRO A 35 3.83 -0.23 4.24
N ASP A 36 3.65 -0.86 3.10
CA ASP A 36 2.73 -0.41 2.08
C ASP A 36 1.34 -0.98 2.36
N ILE A 37 0.40 -0.11 2.75
CA ILE A 37 -0.97 -0.50 3.03
C ILE A 37 -1.85 -0.01 1.87
N PHE A 38 -2.08 -0.88 0.89
CA PHE A 38 -2.87 -0.57 -0.30
C PHE A 38 -4.22 -1.29 -0.30
N PHE A 39 -4.90 -1.27 0.85
CA PHE A 39 -6.28 -1.72 0.97
C PHE A 39 -6.98 -0.88 2.03
N ARG A 40 -8.24 -0.53 1.78
CA ARG A 40 -9.08 0.08 2.82
C ARG A 40 -9.28 -0.90 3.96
N HIS A 41 -9.11 -0.44 5.18
CA HIS A 41 -9.29 -1.24 6.39
C HIS A 41 -9.98 -0.42 7.49
N PRO A 42 -10.64 -1.10 8.44
CA PRO A 42 -11.31 -0.42 9.55
C PRO A 42 -10.36 -0.04 10.69
N PHE A 43 -9.13 -0.53 10.68
CA PHE A 43 -8.16 -0.32 11.76
C PHE A 43 -7.58 1.09 11.75
N ALA A 44 -7.22 1.60 12.92
CA ALA A 44 -6.38 2.79 13.02
C ALA A 44 -5.00 2.48 12.41
N GLU A 45 -4.40 3.47 11.75
CA GLU A 45 -3.00 3.41 11.35
C GLU A 45 -2.10 3.98 12.46
N GLY A 46 -0.95 3.36 12.71
CA GLY A 46 -0.04 3.80 13.75
C GLY A 46 1.43 3.50 13.46
N GLU A 47 2.30 4.00 14.34
CA GLU A 47 3.72 3.69 14.31
C GLU A 47 4.11 2.70 15.42
N LEU A 48 5.06 1.82 15.12
CA LEU A 48 5.65 0.87 16.06
C LEU A 48 7.12 1.21 16.31
N ASN A 49 7.51 1.26 17.58
CA ASN A 49 8.87 1.54 18.01
C ASN A 49 9.47 0.28 18.66
N ASP A 50 9.91 -0.66 17.83
CA ASP A 50 10.44 -1.95 18.28
C ASP A 50 11.59 -2.38 17.34
N PRO A 51 12.86 -2.31 17.80
CA PRO A 51 14.03 -2.66 16.98
C PRO A 51 14.05 -4.13 16.53
N ASP A 52 13.53 -5.05 17.34
CA ASP A 52 13.57 -6.49 17.05
C ASP A 52 12.53 -6.84 15.98
N ILE A 53 11.35 -6.24 16.08
CA ILE A 53 10.31 -6.32 15.04
C ILE A 53 10.79 -5.64 13.76
N TYR A 54 11.47 -4.49 13.87
CA TYR A 54 11.98 -3.77 12.70
C TYR A 54 12.91 -4.62 11.83
N ASP A 55 13.90 -5.30 12.41
CA ASP A 55 14.87 -6.07 11.62
C ASP A 55 14.20 -7.25 10.91
N THR A 56 13.24 -7.89 11.57
CA THR A 56 12.43 -8.95 10.98
C THR A 56 11.54 -8.40 9.85
N ALA A 57 10.91 -7.24 10.06
CA ALA A 57 10.11 -6.56 9.04
C ALA A 57 10.95 -6.17 7.81
N ALA A 58 12.15 -5.63 8.02
CA ALA A 58 13.06 -5.26 6.94
C ALA A 58 13.41 -6.46 6.06
N GLU A 59 13.66 -7.62 6.67
CA GLU A 59 13.95 -8.85 5.98
C GLU A 59 12.75 -9.37 5.19
N LEU A 60 11.56 -9.41 5.80
CA LEU A 60 10.33 -9.84 5.13
C LEU A 60 10.01 -8.96 3.92
N LEU A 61 10.04 -7.63 4.10
CA LEU A 61 9.81 -6.67 3.02
C LEU A 61 10.82 -6.84 1.88
N ARG A 62 12.08 -7.12 2.20
CA ARG A 62 13.14 -7.37 1.20
C ARG A 62 12.90 -8.67 0.43
N CYS A 63 12.46 -9.73 1.11
CA CYS A 63 12.30 -11.06 0.51
C CYS A 63 10.98 -11.23 -0.26
N HIS A 64 9.90 -10.61 0.21
CA HIS A 64 8.55 -10.83 -0.30
C HIS A 64 7.93 -9.59 -0.96
N GLY A 65 8.51 -8.41 -0.74
CA GLY A 65 7.97 -7.15 -1.21
C GLY A 65 6.87 -6.61 -0.31
N SER A 66 6.71 -5.29 -0.31
CA SER A 66 5.84 -4.57 0.61
C SER A 66 4.36 -4.94 0.50
N ALA A 67 3.89 -5.29 -0.69
CA ALA A 67 2.49 -5.67 -0.93
C ALA A 67 2.10 -7.01 -0.28
N HIS A 68 3.09 -7.80 0.17
CA HIS A 68 2.89 -9.12 0.76
C HIS A 68 3.14 -9.14 2.27
N CYS A 69 3.31 -8.00 2.92
CA CYS A 69 3.57 -7.93 4.36
C CYS A 69 2.61 -6.94 5.03
N VAL A 70 1.79 -7.45 5.94
CA VAL A 70 0.88 -6.64 6.77
C VAL A 70 1.38 -6.67 8.20
N PHE A 71 1.63 -5.51 8.78
CA PHE A 71 2.07 -5.37 10.18
C PHE A 71 0.91 -4.83 11.00
N LEU A 72 0.52 -5.55 12.04
CA LEU A 72 -0.65 -5.19 12.83
C LEU A 72 -0.50 -5.65 14.29
N SER A 73 -1.40 -5.15 15.12
CA SER A 73 -1.68 -5.70 16.44
C SER A 73 -3.19 -5.86 16.61
N LEU A 74 -3.59 -6.87 17.37
CA LEU A 74 -4.97 -7.24 17.59
C LEU A 74 -5.16 -7.55 19.08
N THR A 75 -6.21 -7.00 19.66
CA THR A 75 -6.65 -7.35 21.03
C THR A 75 -7.17 -8.78 21.11
N ASP A 76 -7.81 -9.27 20.04
CA ASP A 76 -8.28 -10.64 19.89
C ASP A 76 -7.61 -11.30 18.68
N HIS A 77 -6.63 -12.16 18.93
CA HIS A 77 -5.91 -12.88 17.88
C HIS A 77 -6.82 -13.83 17.09
N SER A 78 -7.97 -14.26 17.61
CA SER A 78 -8.90 -15.11 16.86
C SER A 78 -9.53 -14.40 15.67
N ALA A 79 -9.56 -13.05 15.67
CA ALA A 79 -10.03 -12.24 14.56
C ALA A 79 -9.08 -12.28 13.35
N LEU A 80 -7.81 -12.68 13.54
CA LEU A 80 -6.79 -12.65 12.49
C LEU A 80 -7.22 -13.39 11.23
N ARG A 81 -7.80 -14.59 11.38
CA ARG A 81 -8.20 -15.40 10.24
C ARG A 81 -9.22 -14.68 9.35
N GLY A 82 -10.24 -14.07 9.95
CA GLY A 82 -11.26 -13.35 9.18
C GLY A 82 -10.71 -12.09 8.50
N ILE A 83 -9.77 -11.41 9.16
CA ILE A 83 -9.05 -10.26 8.60
C ILE A 83 -8.18 -10.71 7.42
N ALA A 84 -7.43 -11.79 7.60
CA ALA A 84 -6.55 -12.35 6.59
C ALA A 84 -7.35 -12.79 5.36
N GLU A 85 -8.43 -13.55 5.54
CA GLU A 85 -9.34 -13.96 4.45
C GLU A 85 -9.93 -12.75 3.71
N SER A 86 -10.26 -11.67 4.42
CA SER A 86 -10.78 -10.44 3.78
C SER A 86 -9.71 -9.73 2.95
N ILE A 87 -8.50 -9.58 3.49
CA ILE A 87 -7.38 -8.89 2.82
C ILE A 87 -6.87 -9.72 1.64
N THR A 88 -6.67 -11.03 1.82
CA THR A 88 -6.22 -11.90 0.74
C THR A 88 -7.26 -11.98 -0.37
N SER A 89 -8.55 -12.05 -0.04
CA SER A 89 -9.60 -11.99 -1.05
C SER A 89 -9.59 -10.65 -1.82
N LEU A 90 -9.36 -9.52 -1.15
CA LEU A 90 -9.20 -8.24 -1.84
C LEU A 90 -7.98 -8.22 -2.78
N LEU A 91 -6.86 -8.80 -2.36
CA LEU A 91 -5.64 -8.88 -3.16
C LEU A 91 -5.75 -9.87 -4.32
N GLU A 92 -6.38 -11.03 -4.10
CA GLU A 92 -6.70 -12.01 -5.15
C GLU A 92 -7.69 -11.43 -6.15
N ASN A 93 -8.73 -10.75 -5.69
CA ASN A 93 -9.63 -10.01 -6.56
C ASN A 93 -8.88 -8.89 -7.28
N ALA A 94 -7.94 -8.17 -6.65
CA ALA A 94 -7.08 -7.22 -7.36
C ALA A 94 -6.31 -7.84 -8.52
N GLY A 95 -5.90 -9.11 -8.37
CA GLY A 95 -5.34 -9.90 -9.46
C GLY A 95 -6.37 -10.39 -10.49
N CYS A 96 -7.63 -10.63 -10.10
CA CYS A 96 -8.65 -11.29 -10.93
C CYS A 96 -9.68 -10.36 -11.60
N CYS A 97 -10.03 -9.20 -11.03
CA CYS A 97 -11.04 -8.30 -11.58
C CYS A 97 -10.49 -7.10 -12.38
N ALA A 98 -9.16 -7.03 -12.53
CA ALA A 98 -8.60 -6.48 -13.75
C ALA A 98 -8.63 -7.60 -14.81
N SER A 99 -9.63 -7.60 -15.68
CA SER A 99 -9.30 -7.91 -17.07
C SER A 99 -8.11 -7.00 -17.40
N ALA A 100 -6.97 -7.57 -17.81
CA ALA A 100 -5.75 -6.85 -18.14
C ALA A 100 -5.96 -5.66 -19.12
N ASP A 101 -7.16 -5.55 -19.70
CA ASP A 101 -7.65 -4.49 -20.56
C ASP A 101 -7.93 -3.13 -19.88
N ASN A 102 -8.15 -3.06 -18.55
CA ASN A 102 -8.52 -1.80 -17.86
C ASN A 102 -7.34 -0.99 -17.29
N ILE A 103 -6.14 -1.55 -17.25
CA ILE A 103 -4.91 -0.86 -16.86
C ILE A 103 -3.94 -0.93 -18.03
N SER A 104 -3.52 0.23 -18.55
CA SER A 104 -2.35 0.30 -19.43
C SER A 104 -1.10 0.53 -18.58
N PRO A 105 -0.20 -0.47 -18.42
CA PRO A 105 1.02 -0.29 -17.64
C PRO A 105 1.87 0.88 -18.18
N GLU A 106 1.83 1.09 -19.49
CA GLU A 106 2.51 2.20 -20.14
C GLU A 106 1.94 3.55 -19.71
N ALA A 107 0.60 3.70 -19.68
CA ALA A 107 -0.02 4.95 -19.23
C ALA A 107 0.29 5.26 -17.75
N VAL A 108 0.37 4.22 -16.90
CA VAL A 108 0.74 4.38 -15.49
C VAL A 108 2.21 4.79 -15.36
N ASN A 109 3.11 4.20 -16.15
CA ASN A 109 4.52 4.59 -16.17
C ASN A 109 4.69 6.04 -16.62
N VAL A 110 4.04 6.42 -17.73
CA VAL A 110 4.06 7.80 -18.24
C VAL A 110 3.54 8.77 -17.19
N LEU A 111 2.44 8.46 -16.50
CA LEU A 111 1.95 9.31 -15.42
C LEU A 111 2.97 9.44 -14.27
N CYS A 112 3.65 8.36 -13.88
CA CYS A 112 4.67 8.41 -12.83
C CYS A 112 5.84 9.32 -13.23
N ASP A 113 6.27 9.27 -14.49
CA ASP A 113 7.35 10.09 -15.04
C ASP A 113 6.92 11.55 -15.16
N ASP A 114 5.70 11.81 -15.64
CA ASP A 114 5.12 13.15 -15.76
C ASP A 114 4.90 13.80 -14.40
N LEU A 115 4.63 12.99 -13.36
CA LEU A 115 4.59 13.45 -11.97
C LEU A 115 5.98 13.59 -11.34
N ALA A 116 7.06 13.22 -12.04
CA ALA A 116 8.43 13.24 -11.51
C ALA A 116 8.58 12.49 -10.16
N LEU A 117 7.89 11.35 -10.01
CA LEU A 117 7.89 10.57 -8.78
C LEU A 117 9.25 9.87 -8.53
N SER A 118 9.57 9.63 -7.27
CA SER A 118 10.69 8.75 -6.91
C SER A 118 10.35 7.29 -7.23
N ALA A 119 11.36 6.42 -7.35
CA ALA A 119 11.12 4.98 -7.58
C ALA A 119 10.15 4.37 -6.56
N THR A 120 10.29 4.73 -5.28
CA THR A 120 9.39 4.30 -4.21
C THR A 120 7.96 4.79 -4.41
N MET A 121 7.77 6.08 -4.75
CA MET A 121 6.44 6.64 -4.98
C MET A 121 5.79 6.07 -6.24
N SER A 122 6.55 5.81 -7.30
CA SER A 122 6.05 5.17 -8.52
C SER A 122 5.59 3.73 -8.23
N ALA A 123 6.36 2.96 -7.46
CA ALA A 123 5.94 1.62 -7.03
C ALA A 123 4.64 1.68 -6.21
N SER A 124 4.56 2.65 -5.29
CA SER A 124 3.38 2.89 -4.47
C SER A 124 2.14 3.26 -5.30
N LEU A 125 2.27 4.18 -6.26
CA LEU A 125 1.17 4.58 -7.15
C LEU A 125 0.68 3.42 -8.03
N LYS A 126 1.60 2.60 -8.54
CA LYS A 126 1.26 1.42 -9.35
C LYS A 126 0.42 0.43 -8.54
N GLN A 127 0.84 0.14 -7.31
CA GLN A 127 0.11 -0.76 -6.44
C GLN A 127 -1.27 -0.18 -6.06
N LEU A 128 -1.33 1.14 -5.83
CA LEU A 128 -2.58 1.84 -5.56
C LEU A 128 -3.58 1.73 -6.74
N PHE A 129 -3.10 1.84 -7.97
CA PHE A 129 -3.96 1.65 -9.16
C PHE A 129 -4.38 0.19 -9.36
N THR A 130 -3.52 -0.77 -9.06
CA THR A 130 -3.91 -2.19 -9.01
C THR A 130 -5.06 -2.40 -8.03
N TYR A 131 -4.97 -1.83 -6.82
CA TYR A 131 -6.05 -1.86 -5.84
C TYR A 131 -7.32 -1.12 -6.34
N TYR A 132 -7.17 0.04 -6.97
CA TYR A 132 -8.31 0.80 -7.46
C TYR A 132 -9.09 0.02 -8.53
N ALA A 133 -8.38 -0.62 -9.47
CA ALA A 133 -8.98 -1.53 -10.45
C ALA A 133 -9.62 -2.77 -9.80
N ALA A 134 -8.99 -3.33 -8.75
CA ALA A 134 -9.54 -4.41 -7.94
C ALA A 134 -10.93 -4.12 -7.37
N CYS A 135 -11.15 -2.86 -7.03
CA CYS A 135 -12.42 -2.41 -6.50
C CYS A 135 -13.47 -2.15 -7.60
N GLY A 136 -13.17 -2.52 -8.86
CA GLY A 136 -14.03 -2.32 -10.02
C GLY A 136 -13.99 -0.92 -10.60
N ASN A 137 -13.00 -0.09 -10.25
CA ASN A 137 -12.91 1.29 -10.74
C ASN A 137 -12.11 1.41 -12.04
N ASP A 138 -12.39 2.47 -12.81
CA ASP A 138 -11.73 2.76 -14.08
C ASP A 138 -10.46 3.60 -13.87
N VAL A 139 -9.31 2.93 -13.90
CA VAL A 139 -7.98 3.55 -13.75
C VAL A 139 -7.69 4.52 -14.90
N MET A 140 -8.02 4.16 -16.14
CA MET A 140 -7.73 5.01 -17.31
C MET A 140 -8.54 6.30 -17.27
N LYS A 141 -9.79 6.24 -16.81
CA LYS A 141 -10.59 7.43 -16.54
C LYS A 141 -9.94 8.31 -15.47
N LEU A 142 -9.47 7.74 -14.36
CA LEU A 142 -8.79 8.51 -13.31
C LEU A 142 -7.51 9.19 -13.82
N ILE A 143 -6.69 8.49 -14.61
CA ILE A 143 -5.50 9.06 -15.26
C ILE A 143 -5.90 10.24 -16.15
N ASN A 144 -6.88 10.04 -17.03
CA ASN A 144 -7.37 11.10 -17.93
C ASN A 144 -7.91 12.32 -17.16
N ASP A 145 -8.66 12.08 -16.08
CA ASP A 145 -9.19 13.15 -15.24
C ASP A 145 -8.07 13.89 -14.48
N THR A 146 -6.98 13.20 -14.13
CA THR A 146 -5.76 13.80 -13.57
C THR A 146 -5.10 14.75 -14.57
N TYR A 147 -4.91 14.33 -15.83
CA TYR A 147 -4.37 15.19 -16.89
C TYR A 147 -5.27 16.39 -17.23
N LYS A 148 -6.59 16.29 -17.01
CA LYS A 148 -7.50 17.43 -17.17
C LYS A 148 -7.44 18.39 -15.98
N ALA A 149 -7.28 17.87 -14.78
CA ALA A 149 -7.28 18.65 -13.54
C ALA A 149 -5.96 19.37 -13.29
N PHE A 150 -4.85 18.79 -13.73
CA PHE A 150 -3.50 19.27 -13.45
C PHE A 150 -2.70 19.50 -14.73
N ARG A 151 -1.77 20.45 -14.67
CA ARG A 151 -0.82 20.68 -15.76
C ARG A 151 0.31 19.66 -15.65
N LEU A 152 0.19 18.57 -16.38
CA LEU A 152 1.25 17.57 -16.52
C LEU A 152 1.99 17.75 -17.87
N PRO A 153 3.31 17.47 -17.94
CA PRO A 153 4.20 17.05 -16.85
C PRO A 153 4.36 18.12 -15.76
N ALA A 154 4.46 17.70 -14.51
CA ALA A 154 4.66 18.56 -13.35
C ALA A 154 5.97 19.34 -13.51
N GLY A 155 5.98 20.61 -13.11
CA GLY A 155 7.16 21.47 -13.25
C GLY A 155 8.31 21.09 -12.32
N ASN A 156 8.01 20.37 -11.23
CA ASN A 156 9.00 19.89 -10.26
C ASN A 156 8.45 18.75 -9.39
N LYS A 157 9.35 18.09 -8.65
CA LYS A 157 9.03 16.98 -7.74
C LYS A 157 8.03 17.34 -6.62
N LYS A 158 7.99 18.61 -6.18
CA LYS A 158 7.09 19.03 -5.10
C LYS A 158 5.64 19.02 -5.60
N GLU A 159 5.40 19.62 -6.76
CA GLU A 159 4.09 19.63 -7.43
C GLU A 159 3.60 18.19 -7.70
N GLY A 160 4.48 17.35 -8.26
CA GLY A 160 4.16 15.93 -8.48
C GLY A 160 3.78 15.17 -7.22
N LYS A 161 4.47 15.43 -6.10
CA LYS A 161 4.14 14.84 -4.79
C LYS A 161 2.79 15.30 -4.26
N GLU A 162 2.42 16.56 -4.47
CA GLU A 162 1.12 17.08 -4.06
C GLU A 162 -0.02 16.42 -4.85
N ILE A 163 0.16 16.24 -6.16
CA ILE A 163 -0.82 15.52 -7.02
C ILE A 163 -0.92 14.05 -6.59
N TYR A 164 0.21 13.37 -6.38
CA TYR A 164 0.23 12.00 -5.85
C TYR A 164 -0.53 11.87 -4.53
N ALA A 165 -0.32 12.80 -3.58
CA ALA A 165 -1.04 12.78 -2.31
C ALA A 165 -2.56 12.92 -2.51
N GLY A 166 -2.99 13.75 -3.47
CA GLY A 166 -4.39 13.87 -3.85
C GLY A 166 -4.97 12.57 -4.43
N LEU A 167 -4.23 11.88 -5.30
CA LEU A 167 -4.62 10.58 -5.84
C LEU A 167 -4.72 9.51 -4.74
N TYR A 168 -3.74 9.48 -3.84
CA TYR A 168 -3.75 8.58 -2.69
C TYR A 168 -5.01 8.78 -1.84
N GLN A 169 -5.31 10.02 -1.47
CA GLN A 169 -6.51 10.36 -0.70
C GLN A 169 -7.80 10.03 -1.45
N HIS A 170 -7.86 10.23 -2.77
CA HIS A 170 -9.03 9.88 -3.57
C HIS A 170 -9.30 8.37 -3.58
N ILE A 171 -8.26 7.55 -3.65
CA ILE A 171 -8.38 6.09 -3.74
C ILE A 171 -8.61 5.46 -2.36
N MET A 172 -7.91 5.94 -1.34
CA MET A 172 -7.92 5.35 0.00
C MET A 172 -8.95 5.98 0.96
N GLY A 173 -9.39 7.22 0.73
CA GLY A 173 -10.43 7.90 1.52
C GLY A 173 -11.83 7.42 1.18
#